data_AF-A0A348DCY6-F1
#
_entry.id   AF-A0A348DCY6-F1
#
_cell.length_a   1.000
_cell.length_b   1.000
_cell.length_c   1.000
_cell.angle_alpha   90.00
_cell.angle_beta   90.00
_cell.angle_gamma   90.00
#
_symmetry.space_group_name_H-M   'P 1'
#
loop_
_entity.id
_entity.type
_entity.pdbx_description
1 polymer ?
#
loop_
_entity_poly.entity_id
_entity_poly.type
_entity_poly.pdbx_seq_one_letter_code
_entity_poly.pdbx_strand_id
1 'polypeptide(L)'
;MNKDFTFTIKSSRFDENYNPSENTRITTNFANLARGDNRQENLRNTLVMINNRFNALAYWDNPHANRYSVELDIISAELNIGDEGNDIAFPAIEILKTNIVDKETNERIEGIVGNNFSSYVRDYDFSVLLLEHNKGQEKFSIPDDFGDLHGKLFKHFVNSRAYKENFKKSPVICLSVSSKDIYHRTGNQHPVLGIEYQPNGTSLTEQYFSKMGLQVRYFMPQNSVAPLAFYFSGDLLRDYTSLELISTISTMETFQKIYRPEIYNANAVAGHFYQPDLNHQDHSLTKIVYDREERSQLAIEQGKFTEEHFIKPYKNILEQWSANYAL
;
A
#
# COMPACT_ATOMS: atom_id res chain seq x y z
N MET A 1 -7.29 -26.59 22.16
CA MET A 1 -6.68 -25.33 22.63
C MET A 1 -6.57 -24.40 21.44
N ASN A 2 -7.08 -23.17 21.55
CA ASN A 2 -6.96 -22.19 20.48
C ASN A 2 -5.48 -21.72 20.47
N LYS A 3 -4.80 -21.84 19.33
CA LYS A 3 -3.42 -21.35 19.20
C LYS A 3 -3.50 -19.83 18.99
N ASP A 4 -2.87 -19.07 19.87
CA ASP A 4 -2.93 -17.61 19.80
C ASP A 4 -1.93 -17.09 18.75
N PHE A 5 -2.48 -16.56 17.66
CA PHE A 5 -1.71 -15.82 16.68
C PHE A 5 -1.29 -14.48 17.31
N THR A 6 -0.01 -14.15 17.27
CA THR A 6 0.51 -12.86 17.75
C THR A 6 1.36 -12.19 16.69
N PHE A 7 1.67 -10.90 16.86
CA PHE A 7 2.48 -10.16 15.91
C PHE A 7 3.70 -9.55 16.57
N THR A 8 4.81 -9.57 15.84
CA THR A 8 6.01 -8.79 16.13
C THR A 8 6.15 -7.70 15.07
N ILE A 9 6.36 -6.45 15.48
CA ILE A 9 6.58 -5.34 14.56
C ILE A 9 8.05 -4.92 14.63
N LYS A 10 8.70 -4.86 13.48
CA LYS A 10 10.04 -4.31 13.31
C LYS A 10 9.96 -3.05 12.45
N SER A 11 10.81 -2.08 12.76
CA SER A 11 10.92 -0.84 11.98
C SER A 11 12.34 -0.71 11.45
N SER A 12 12.47 -0.35 10.17
CA SER A 12 13.75 0.01 9.55
C SER A 12 13.58 1.26 8.70
N ARG A 13 14.70 1.94 8.42
CA ARG A 13 14.66 3.21 7.71
C ARG A 13 14.61 2.99 6.19
N PHE A 14 13.72 3.70 5.50
CA PHE A 14 13.75 3.84 4.05
C PHE A 14 14.33 5.21 3.68
N ASP A 15 15.65 5.26 3.52
CA ASP A 15 16.39 6.42 3.06
C ASP A 15 17.28 6.08 1.85
N GLU A 16 18.13 7.00 1.41
CA GLU A 16 19.04 6.75 0.27
C GLU A 16 20.07 5.62 0.52
N ASN A 17 20.30 5.26 1.78
CA ASN A 17 21.21 4.19 2.19
C ASN A 17 20.49 2.85 2.39
N TYR A 18 19.15 2.83 2.29
CA TYR A 18 18.38 1.60 2.39
C TYR A 18 18.86 0.58 1.37
N ASN A 19 19.36 -0.54 1.87
CA ASN A 19 19.81 -1.66 1.09
C ASN A 19 19.10 -2.92 1.61
N PRO A 20 18.17 -3.51 0.84
CA PRO A 20 17.49 -4.71 1.29
C PRO A 20 18.50 -5.85 1.48
N SER A 21 18.45 -6.53 2.62
CA SER A 21 19.38 -7.64 2.88
C SER A 21 19.07 -8.83 1.97
N GLU A 22 20.09 -9.59 1.55
CA GLU A 22 19.92 -10.76 0.69
C GLU A 22 18.96 -11.82 1.29
N ASN A 23 18.85 -11.86 2.63
CA ASN A 23 18.05 -12.84 3.37
C ASN A 23 16.64 -12.36 3.74
N THR A 24 16.37 -11.06 3.76
CA THR A 24 14.99 -10.53 3.84
C THR A 24 14.41 -10.61 2.44
N ARG A 25 13.74 -11.72 2.09
CA ARG A 25 13.22 -11.94 0.72
C ARG A 25 12.43 -10.72 0.24
N ILE A 26 13.03 -10.08 -0.76
CA ILE A 26 12.89 -8.69 -1.17
C ILE A 26 11.75 -8.58 -2.20
N THR A 27 10.51 -8.58 -1.75
CA THR A 27 9.35 -8.71 -2.67
C THR A 27 8.36 -7.55 -2.58
N THR A 28 8.62 -6.54 -1.75
CA THR A 28 7.80 -5.32 -1.68
C THR A 28 8.02 -4.40 -2.87
N ASN A 29 7.00 -3.61 -3.25
CA ASN A 29 7.07 -2.73 -4.43
C ASN A 29 8.21 -1.69 -4.34
N PHE A 30 8.55 -1.22 -3.14
CA PHE A 30 9.60 -0.22 -2.94
C PHE A 30 10.99 -0.83 -2.85
N ALA A 31 11.13 -2.12 -2.53
CA ALA A 31 12.45 -2.75 -2.46
C ALA A 31 13.08 -2.97 -3.85
N ASN A 32 12.27 -3.09 -4.91
CA ASN A 32 12.76 -3.11 -6.28
C ASN A 32 13.48 -1.79 -6.67
N LEU A 33 13.00 -0.64 -6.18
CA LEU A 33 13.67 0.65 -6.39
C LEU A 33 15.04 0.72 -5.70
N ALA A 34 15.22 -0.12 -4.68
CA ALA A 34 16.41 -0.19 -3.87
C ALA A 34 17.44 -1.23 -4.41
N ARG A 35 17.45 -1.51 -5.72
CA ARG A 35 18.34 -2.49 -6.35
C ARG A 35 19.21 -1.90 -7.47
N GLY A 36 20.25 -2.66 -7.82
CA GLY A 36 21.18 -2.38 -8.91
C GLY A 36 22.13 -1.22 -8.63
N ASP A 37 22.98 -0.92 -9.61
CA ASP A 37 24.02 0.10 -9.49
C ASP A 37 23.47 1.52 -9.26
N ASN A 38 22.23 1.78 -9.73
CA ASN A 38 21.54 3.06 -9.57
C ASN A 38 20.69 3.16 -8.28
N ARG A 39 20.79 2.19 -7.36
CA ARG A 39 19.99 2.12 -6.13
C ARG A 39 19.93 3.46 -5.38
N GLN A 40 21.09 4.00 -5.01
CA GLN A 40 21.16 5.19 -4.16
C GLN A 40 20.55 6.42 -4.86
N GLU A 41 20.80 6.56 -6.17
CA GLU A 41 20.23 7.64 -6.97
C GLU A 41 18.70 7.51 -7.12
N ASN A 42 18.20 6.30 -7.37
CA ASN A 42 16.76 6.01 -7.41
C ASN A 42 16.07 6.40 -6.10
N LEU A 43 16.62 5.98 -4.96
CA LEU A 43 16.08 6.28 -3.64
C LEU A 43 16.13 7.78 -3.34
N ARG A 44 17.26 8.44 -3.60
CA ARG A 44 17.42 9.89 -3.42
C ARG A 44 16.41 10.66 -4.27
N ASN A 45 16.28 10.33 -5.55
CA ASN A 45 15.34 10.99 -6.46
C ASN A 45 13.89 10.77 -6.03
N THR A 46 13.56 9.56 -5.56
CA THR A 46 12.23 9.25 -4.99
C THR A 46 11.93 10.15 -3.80
N LEU A 47 12.84 10.23 -2.82
CA LEU A 47 12.66 11.06 -1.62
C LEU A 47 12.57 12.56 -1.95
N VAL A 48 13.35 13.04 -2.91
CA VAL A 48 13.25 14.43 -3.42
C VAL A 48 11.89 14.68 -4.05
N MET A 49 11.38 13.75 -4.87
CA MET A 49 10.03 13.88 -5.46
C MET A 49 8.94 13.93 -4.39
N ILE A 50 9.03 13.11 -3.34
CA ILE A 50 8.09 13.12 -2.21
C ILE A 50 8.15 14.48 -1.49
N ASN A 51 9.35 14.97 -1.16
CA ASN A 51 9.53 16.26 -0.51
C ASN A 51 8.96 17.41 -1.34
N ASN A 52 9.26 17.45 -2.64
CA ASN A 52 8.74 18.47 -3.54
C ASN A 52 7.20 18.42 -3.60
N ARG A 53 6.64 17.21 -3.68
CA ARG A 53 5.18 17.05 -3.73
C ARG A 53 4.51 17.45 -2.42
N PHE A 54 5.09 17.09 -1.28
CA PHE A 54 4.60 17.48 0.04
C PHE A 54 4.54 19.01 0.16
N ASN A 55 5.66 19.68 -0.13
CA ASN A 55 5.75 21.13 -0.02
C ASN A 55 4.81 21.86 -1.00
N ALA A 56 4.56 21.30 -2.18
CA ALA A 56 3.60 21.86 -3.13
C ALA A 56 2.14 21.79 -2.64
N LEU A 57 1.80 20.82 -1.80
CA LEU A 57 0.46 20.67 -1.22
C LEU A 57 0.33 21.44 0.11
N ALA A 58 1.41 21.54 0.89
CA ALA A 58 1.47 22.33 2.12
C ALA A 58 1.93 23.76 1.83
N TYR A 59 1.10 24.53 1.10
CA TYR A 59 1.48 25.85 0.55
C TYR A 59 1.17 27.04 1.47
N TRP A 60 0.31 26.88 2.47
CA TRP A 60 -0.33 27.99 3.21
C TRP A 60 0.65 28.82 4.07
N ASP A 61 1.79 28.26 4.44
CA ASP A 61 2.84 28.90 5.23
C ASP A 61 4.25 28.46 4.77
N ASN A 62 4.38 28.21 3.46
CA ASN A 62 5.57 27.63 2.85
C ASN A 62 5.91 28.30 1.50
N PRO A 63 6.25 29.60 1.50
CA PRO A 63 6.40 30.40 0.27
C PRO A 63 7.55 29.92 -0.64
N HIS A 64 8.56 29.26 -0.07
CA HIS A 64 9.71 28.74 -0.80
C HIS A 64 9.60 27.25 -1.15
N ALA A 65 8.49 26.60 -0.80
CA ALA A 65 8.23 25.18 -1.03
C ALA A 65 9.37 24.25 -0.55
N ASN A 66 10.01 24.58 0.57
CA ASN A 66 11.18 23.85 1.09
C ASN A 66 11.17 23.61 2.61
N ARG A 67 10.10 24.02 3.31
CA ARG A 67 9.93 23.91 4.76
C ARG A 67 9.93 22.48 5.27
N TYR A 68 9.24 21.58 4.56
CA TYR A 68 9.01 20.22 5.05
C TYR A 68 9.93 19.20 4.39
N SER A 69 10.24 18.13 5.12
CA SER A 69 10.72 16.87 4.55
C SER A 69 9.90 15.70 5.08
N VAL A 70 9.68 14.71 4.22
CA VAL A 70 9.00 13.46 4.56
C VAL A 70 10.04 12.36 4.67
N GLU A 71 9.93 11.65 5.77
CA GLU A 71 10.83 10.60 6.18
C GLU A 71 10.04 9.29 6.25
N LEU A 72 10.60 8.21 5.71
CA LEU A 72 9.89 6.94 5.54
C LEU A 72 10.53 5.84 6.39
N ASP A 73 9.71 5.11 7.13
CA ASP A 73 10.10 3.90 7.84
C ASP A 73 9.36 2.70 7.24
N ILE A 74 10.08 1.61 6.99
CA ILE A 74 9.49 0.31 6.66
C ILE A 74 9.08 -0.35 7.96
N ILE A 75 7.79 -0.67 8.03
CA ILE A 75 7.19 -1.43 9.11
C ILE A 75 6.96 -2.85 8.61
N SER A 76 7.65 -3.81 9.22
CA SER A 76 7.51 -5.23 8.93
C SER A 76 6.77 -5.91 10.08
N ALA A 77 5.60 -6.48 9.80
CA ALA A 77 4.81 -7.25 10.75
C ALA A 77 5.01 -8.74 10.48
N GLU A 78 5.57 -9.43 11.46
CA GLU A 78 5.74 -10.88 11.47
C GLU A 78 4.60 -11.51 12.28
N LEU A 79 3.93 -12.50 11.69
CA LEU A 79 2.94 -13.33 12.37
C LEU A 79 3.65 -14.49 13.06
N ASN A 80 3.47 -14.60 14.37
CA ASN A 80 3.95 -15.73 15.16
C ASN A 80 2.80 -16.72 15.37
N ILE A 81 3.05 -17.98 15.00
CA ILE A 81 2.13 -19.09 15.24
C ILE A 81 2.69 -19.87 16.43
N GLY A 82 2.05 -19.76 17.60
CA GLY A 82 2.46 -20.53 18.77
C GLY A 82 2.25 -22.03 18.54
N ASP A 83 3.32 -22.77 18.29
CA ASP A 83 3.34 -24.24 18.29
C ASP A 83 4.33 -24.75 19.33
N GLU A 84 3.99 -25.86 20.00
CA GLU A 84 4.80 -26.47 21.05
C GLU A 84 6.14 -26.95 20.48
N GLY A 85 7.15 -26.07 20.49
CA GLY A 85 8.55 -26.38 20.18
C GLY A 85 9.19 -25.61 19.03
N ASN A 86 8.46 -24.77 18.29
CA ASN A 86 9.03 -23.90 17.24
C ASN A 86 8.17 -22.63 17.07
N ASP A 87 8.56 -21.52 17.71
CA ASP A 87 8.04 -20.20 17.36
C ASP A 87 8.52 -19.84 15.96
N ILE A 88 7.65 -19.98 14.96
CA ILE A 88 7.94 -19.59 13.58
C ILE A 88 7.32 -18.22 13.32
N ALA A 89 8.18 -17.27 12.99
CA ALA A 89 7.82 -15.93 12.55
C ALA A 89 7.64 -15.94 11.02
N PHE A 90 6.42 -15.73 10.55
CA PHE A 90 6.10 -15.60 9.13
C PHE A 90 5.99 -14.10 8.75
N PRO A 91 6.69 -13.61 7.72
CA PRO A 91 6.52 -12.23 7.27
C PRO A 91 5.12 -12.05 6.69
N ALA A 92 4.27 -11.28 7.37
CA ALA A 92 2.87 -11.15 7.00
C ALA A 92 2.60 -9.90 6.16
N ILE A 93 3.01 -8.74 6.67
CA ILE A 93 2.72 -7.42 6.10
C ILE A 93 3.98 -6.56 6.12
N GLU A 94 4.21 -5.83 5.02
CA GLU A 94 5.17 -4.74 4.98
C GLU A 94 4.50 -3.47 4.45
N ILE A 95 4.66 -2.37 5.19
CA ILE A 95 4.07 -1.07 4.89
C ILE A 95 5.06 0.04 5.19
N LEU A 96 4.88 1.19 4.54
CA LEU A 96 5.60 2.41 4.84
C LEU A 96 4.81 3.28 5.81
N LYS A 97 5.52 3.80 6.82
CA LYS A 97 5.06 4.87 7.71
C LYS A 97 5.80 6.16 7.35
N THR A 98 5.04 7.23 7.20
CA THR A 98 5.59 8.59 7.01
C THR A 98 5.83 9.28 8.35
N ASN A 99 6.88 10.08 8.43
CA ASN A 99 7.11 11.08 9.48
C ASN A 99 7.42 12.41 8.79
N ILE A 100 6.78 13.49 9.22
CA ILE A 100 7.02 14.82 8.66
C ILE A 100 8.01 15.55 9.57
N VAL A 101 9.04 16.14 8.97
CA VAL A 101 9.98 17.04 9.65
C VAL A 101 9.68 18.45 9.17
N ASP A 102 9.28 19.31 10.11
CA ASP A 102 9.17 20.75 9.89
C ASP A 102 10.53 21.40 10.17
N LYS A 103 11.21 21.91 9.14
CA LYS A 103 12.55 22.47 9.28
C LYS A 103 12.56 23.86 9.90
N GLU A 104 11.43 24.56 9.92
CA GLU A 104 11.35 25.89 10.53
C GLU A 104 11.18 25.79 12.05
N THR A 105 10.34 24.86 12.51
CA THR A 105 10.10 24.65 13.95
C THR A 105 11.00 23.58 14.56
N ASN A 106 11.69 22.78 13.72
CA ASN A 106 12.45 21.60 14.11
C ASN A 106 11.60 20.53 14.82
N GLU A 107 10.30 20.48 14.50
CA GLU A 107 9.37 19.50 15.04
C GLU A 107 9.26 18.28 14.12
N ARG A 108 9.01 17.12 14.75
CA ARG A 108 8.72 15.87 14.05
C ARG A 108 7.27 15.48 14.31
N ILE A 109 6.51 15.41 13.23
CA ILE A 109 5.08 15.12 13.25
C ILE A 109 4.88 13.70 12.72
N GLU A 110 4.13 12.89 13.47
CA GLU A 110 3.80 11.53 13.05
C GLU A 110 2.84 11.58 11.86
N GLY A 111 3.18 10.86 10.79
CA GLY A 111 2.31 10.68 9.62
C GLY A 111 1.57 9.34 9.66
N ILE A 112 0.87 9.03 8.57
CA ILE A 112 0.01 7.84 8.49
C ILE A 112 0.84 6.58 8.15
N VAL A 113 0.48 5.45 8.74
CA VAL A 113 1.00 4.12 8.40
C VAL A 113 0.09 3.42 7.37
N GLY A 114 0.65 2.56 6.53
CA GLY A 114 -0.14 1.81 5.53
C GLY A 114 0.18 2.17 4.07
N ASN A 115 1.11 3.09 3.85
CA ASN A 115 1.56 3.44 2.51
C ASN A 115 2.29 2.25 1.87
N ASN A 116 2.16 2.10 0.56
CA ASN A 116 2.81 1.05 -0.23
C ASN A 116 2.61 -0.37 0.35
N PHE A 117 1.34 -0.68 0.64
CA PHE A 117 0.93 -1.92 1.30
C PHE A 117 1.33 -3.17 0.52
N SER A 118 2.12 -4.02 1.18
CA SER A 118 2.51 -5.36 0.73
C SER A 118 2.03 -6.40 1.74
N SER A 119 1.50 -7.52 1.24
CA SER A 119 1.05 -8.64 2.07
C SER A 119 1.34 -9.96 1.36
N TYR A 120 1.95 -10.89 2.09
CA TYR A 120 2.29 -12.21 1.59
C TYR A 120 1.06 -13.04 1.27
N VAL A 121 0.04 -13.01 2.14
CA VAL A 121 -1.22 -13.72 1.90
C VAL A 121 -1.99 -13.10 0.73
N ARG A 122 -1.93 -11.77 0.55
CA ARG A 122 -2.51 -11.11 -0.62
C ARG A 122 -1.84 -11.57 -1.91
N ASP A 123 -0.52 -11.60 -1.93
CA ASP A 123 0.22 -11.99 -3.14
C ASP A 123 0.00 -13.49 -3.44
N TYR A 124 -0.14 -14.35 -2.43
CA TYR A 124 -0.64 -15.72 -2.61
C TYR A 124 -2.04 -15.76 -3.24
N ASP A 125 -2.99 -15.03 -2.66
CA ASP A 125 -4.38 -15.03 -3.12
C ASP A 125 -4.46 -14.61 -4.60
N PHE A 126 -3.83 -13.50 -4.98
CA PHE A 126 -3.92 -12.96 -6.34
C PHE A 126 -3.00 -13.66 -7.35
N SER A 127 -1.77 -14.02 -6.97
CA SER A 127 -0.75 -14.52 -7.90
C SER A 127 -0.63 -16.04 -7.93
N VAL A 128 -1.30 -16.76 -7.04
CA VAL A 128 -1.32 -18.24 -7.04
C VAL A 128 -2.75 -18.77 -7.02
N LEU A 129 -3.51 -18.51 -5.96
CA LEU A 129 -4.84 -19.10 -5.77
C LEU A 129 -5.82 -18.71 -6.88
N LEU A 130 -5.96 -17.42 -7.16
CA LEU A 130 -6.89 -16.92 -8.18
C LEU A 130 -6.50 -17.37 -9.60
N LEU A 131 -5.20 -17.41 -9.90
CA LEU A 131 -4.70 -17.86 -11.19
C LEU A 131 -4.95 -19.36 -11.40
N GLU A 132 -4.62 -20.19 -10.41
CA GLU A 132 -4.85 -21.64 -10.50
C GLU A 132 -6.34 -21.98 -10.49
N HIS A 133 -7.18 -21.25 -9.74
CA HIS A 133 -8.64 -21.42 -9.78
C HIS A 133 -9.21 -21.24 -11.20
N ASN A 134 -8.77 -20.20 -11.92
CA ASN A 134 -9.27 -19.88 -13.25
C ASN A 134 -8.59 -20.66 -14.38
N LYS A 135 -7.59 -21.48 -14.08
CA LYS A 135 -6.82 -22.23 -15.08
C LYS A 135 -7.70 -23.27 -15.78
N GLY A 136 -7.83 -23.13 -17.09
CA GLY A 136 -8.68 -24.02 -17.91
C GLY A 136 -10.19 -23.76 -17.78
N GLN A 137 -10.62 -22.71 -17.09
CA GLN A 137 -12.02 -22.29 -17.07
C GLN A 137 -12.34 -21.38 -18.27
N GLU A 138 -13.52 -21.54 -18.87
CA GLU A 138 -13.97 -20.67 -19.97
C GLU A 138 -14.36 -19.25 -19.50
N LYS A 139 -14.80 -19.12 -18.25
CA LYS A 139 -15.27 -17.86 -17.67
C LYS A 139 -14.54 -17.60 -16.37
N PHE A 140 -14.19 -16.33 -16.17
CA PHE A 140 -13.58 -15.88 -14.92
C PHE A 140 -14.56 -16.08 -13.74
N SER A 141 -14.05 -16.64 -12.65
CA SER A 141 -14.75 -16.76 -11.37
C SER A 141 -13.77 -16.56 -10.20
N ILE A 142 -14.30 -16.36 -9.00
CA ILE A 142 -13.52 -16.21 -7.77
C ILE A 142 -13.79 -17.39 -6.84
N PRO A 143 -12.80 -17.85 -6.06
CA PRO A 143 -13.05 -18.78 -4.96
C PRO A 143 -14.05 -18.20 -3.94
N ASP A 144 -14.89 -19.04 -3.34
CA ASP A 144 -15.94 -18.60 -2.40
C ASP A 144 -15.36 -17.91 -1.15
N ASP A 145 -14.19 -18.34 -0.70
CA ASP A 145 -13.47 -17.84 0.48
C ASP A 145 -12.36 -16.83 0.12
N PHE A 146 -12.37 -16.29 -1.11
CA PHE A 146 -11.31 -15.42 -1.61
C PHE A 146 -11.11 -14.18 -0.72
N GLY A 147 -9.93 -14.08 -0.12
CA GLY A 147 -9.55 -12.98 0.78
C GLY A 147 -10.06 -13.09 2.21
N ASP A 148 -10.81 -14.14 2.58
CA ASP A 148 -11.35 -14.29 3.94
C ASP A 148 -10.24 -14.46 4.99
N LEU A 149 -9.25 -15.33 4.72
CA LEU A 149 -8.12 -15.54 5.63
C LEU A 149 -7.33 -14.24 5.83
N HIS A 150 -6.95 -13.58 4.72
CA HIS A 150 -6.19 -12.34 4.80
C HIS A 150 -6.98 -11.22 5.48
N GLY A 151 -8.28 -11.10 5.20
CA GLY A 151 -9.18 -10.15 5.85
C GLY A 151 -9.18 -10.30 7.36
N LYS A 152 -9.29 -11.55 7.86
CA LYS A 152 -9.23 -11.86 9.29
C LYS A 152 -7.85 -11.60 9.89
N LEU A 153 -6.78 -11.99 9.21
CA LEU A 153 -5.40 -11.73 9.67
C LEU A 153 -5.11 -10.23 9.75
N PHE A 154 -5.53 -9.44 8.78
CA PHE A 154 -5.38 -7.99 8.80
C PHE A 154 -6.15 -7.36 9.96
N LYS A 155 -7.40 -7.76 10.16
CA LYS A 155 -8.22 -7.31 11.27
C LYS A 155 -7.62 -7.68 12.63
N HIS A 156 -7.06 -8.88 12.73
CA HIS A 156 -6.34 -9.33 13.92
C HIS A 156 -5.10 -8.48 14.16
N PHE A 157 -4.33 -8.18 13.10
CA PHE A 157 -3.16 -7.32 13.15
C PHE A 157 -3.48 -5.93 13.69
N VAL A 158 -4.43 -5.21 13.08
CA VAL A 158 -4.75 -3.83 13.50
C VAL A 158 -5.37 -3.74 14.90
N ASN A 159 -5.98 -4.81 15.39
CA ASN A 159 -6.53 -4.88 16.74
C ASN A 159 -5.55 -5.43 17.79
N SER A 160 -4.40 -5.97 17.35
CA SER A 160 -3.42 -6.60 18.21
C SER A 160 -2.75 -5.61 19.17
N ARG A 161 -2.22 -6.16 20.27
CA ARG A 161 -1.41 -5.40 21.22
C ARG A 161 -0.20 -4.75 20.53
N ALA A 162 0.52 -5.51 19.69
CA ALA A 162 1.68 -5.02 18.97
C ALA A 162 1.35 -3.79 18.12
N TYR A 163 0.23 -3.81 17.39
CA TYR A 163 -0.20 -2.65 16.60
C TYR A 163 -0.49 -1.44 17.49
N LYS A 164 -1.27 -1.61 18.56
CA LYS A 164 -1.66 -0.53 19.48
C LYS A 164 -0.49 0.07 20.26
N GLU A 165 0.56 -0.72 20.50
CA GLU A 165 1.80 -0.23 21.12
C GLU A 165 2.66 0.60 20.17
N ASN A 166 2.53 0.39 18.84
CA ASN A 166 3.35 1.07 17.83
C ASN A 166 2.61 2.22 17.11
N PHE A 167 1.28 2.16 17.02
CA PHE A 167 0.48 3.09 16.23
C PHE A 167 -0.78 3.53 16.98
N LYS A 168 -1.08 4.83 16.88
CA LYS A 168 -2.25 5.44 17.53
C LYS A 168 -3.48 5.53 16.63
N LYS A 169 -3.29 5.44 15.31
CA LYS A 169 -4.33 5.60 14.30
C LYS A 169 -4.35 4.38 13.38
N SER A 170 -5.52 4.09 12.83
CA SER A 170 -5.72 3.07 11.82
C SER A 170 -4.91 3.37 10.55
N PRO A 171 -4.51 2.34 9.78
CA PRO A 171 -3.74 2.56 8.57
C PRO A 171 -4.63 3.14 7.46
N VAL A 172 -4.03 3.93 6.57
CA VAL A 172 -4.64 4.32 5.30
C VAL A 172 -3.81 3.72 4.17
N ILE A 173 -4.44 2.90 3.33
CA ILE A 173 -3.81 2.28 2.18
C ILE A 173 -4.23 3.06 0.95
N CYS A 174 -3.27 3.66 0.25
CA CYS A 174 -3.53 4.44 -0.95
C CYS A 174 -2.97 3.73 -2.18
N LEU A 175 -3.82 3.49 -3.18
CA LEU A 175 -3.53 2.68 -4.37
C LEU A 175 -3.88 3.43 -5.66
N SER A 176 -3.36 2.90 -6.77
CA SER A 176 -3.81 3.24 -8.10
C SER A 176 -5.30 2.95 -8.29
N VAL A 177 -5.98 3.76 -9.09
CA VAL A 177 -7.29 3.38 -9.66
C VAL A 177 -7.15 2.26 -10.69
N SER A 178 -8.21 1.47 -10.83
CA SER A 178 -8.33 0.37 -11.80
C SER A 178 -8.66 0.90 -13.20
N SER A 179 -7.98 0.40 -14.24
CA SER A 179 -8.26 0.73 -15.65
C SER A 179 -9.54 0.09 -16.19
N LYS A 180 -10.16 -0.83 -15.44
CA LYS A 180 -11.41 -1.50 -15.82
C LYS A 180 -12.66 -0.67 -15.51
N ASP A 181 -12.50 0.36 -14.70
CA ASP A 181 -13.61 1.15 -14.16
C ASP A 181 -13.61 2.56 -14.75
N ILE A 182 -14.81 3.14 -14.86
CA ILE A 182 -15.01 4.54 -15.20
C ILE A 182 -15.35 5.27 -13.91
N TYR A 183 -14.66 6.38 -13.67
CA TYR A 183 -14.81 7.22 -12.50
C TYR A 183 -15.44 8.55 -12.90
N HIS A 184 -16.54 8.93 -12.24
CA HIS A 184 -17.19 10.24 -12.42
C HIS A 184 -16.90 11.17 -11.26
N ARG A 185 -16.66 12.45 -11.55
CA ARG A 185 -16.55 13.49 -10.51
C ARG A 185 -17.89 13.66 -9.81
N THR A 186 -17.89 13.65 -8.47
CA THR A 186 -19.13 13.78 -7.66
C THR A 186 -19.50 15.23 -7.35
N GLY A 187 -18.58 16.17 -7.58
CA GLY A 187 -18.72 17.59 -7.24
C GLY A 187 -18.22 17.96 -5.84
N ASN A 188 -17.95 16.98 -4.98
CA ASN A 188 -17.31 17.22 -3.68
C ASN A 188 -15.81 17.54 -3.87
N GLN A 189 -15.30 18.48 -3.07
CA GLN A 189 -13.89 18.88 -3.09
C GLN A 189 -13.37 19.05 -1.66
N HIS A 190 -12.39 18.22 -1.30
CA HIS A 190 -11.69 18.33 -0.04
C HIS A 190 -10.48 19.26 -0.18
N PRO A 191 -10.14 20.12 0.79
CA PRO A 191 -9.02 21.07 0.69
C PRO A 191 -7.66 20.40 0.47
N VAL A 192 -7.47 19.18 0.96
CA VAL A 192 -6.20 18.42 0.83
C VAL A 192 -6.30 17.28 -0.18
N LEU A 193 -7.39 16.51 -0.15
CA LEU A 193 -7.54 15.31 -0.98
C LEU A 193 -7.95 15.70 -2.41
N GLY A 194 -8.50 16.91 -2.60
CA GLY A 194 -8.92 17.43 -3.89
C GLY A 194 -10.30 16.95 -4.31
N ILE A 195 -10.50 16.79 -5.61
CA ILE A 195 -11.83 16.51 -6.19
C ILE A 195 -12.16 15.04 -5.99
N GLU A 196 -13.37 14.75 -5.50
CA GLU A 196 -13.85 13.39 -5.31
C GLU A 196 -14.39 12.80 -6.62
N TYR A 197 -14.04 11.53 -6.83
CA TYR A 197 -14.54 10.68 -7.88
C TYR A 197 -15.26 9.48 -7.29
N GLN A 198 -16.14 8.88 -8.07
CA GLN A 198 -16.85 7.67 -7.71
C GLN A 198 -16.87 6.71 -8.92
N PRO A 199 -16.61 5.41 -8.72
CA PRO A 199 -16.73 4.42 -9.78
C PRO A 199 -18.18 4.03 -10.01
N ASN A 200 -18.47 3.49 -11.21
CA ASN A 200 -19.80 2.97 -11.56
C ASN A 200 -20.15 1.63 -10.90
N GLY A 201 -19.19 0.96 -10.27
CA GLY A 201 -19.37 -0.35 -9.65
C GLY A 201 -18.26 -0.67 -8.65
N THR A 202 -18.31 -1.87 -8.09
CA THR A 202 -17.36 -2.35 -7.09
C THR A 202 -16.35 -3.29 -7.73
N SER A 203 -15.07 -2.93 -7.69
CA SER A 203 -13.99 -3.77 -8.21
C SER A 203 -13.70 -4.99 -7.32
N LEU A 204 -13.01 -6.00 -7.87
CA LEU A 204 -12.54 -7.15 -7.08
C LEU A 204 -11.62 -6.72 -5.94
N THR A 205 -10.78 -5.71 -6.17
CA THR A 205 -9.90 -5.17 -5.13
C THR A 205 -10.69 -4.54 -3.99
N GLU A 206 -11.77 -3.82 -4.29
CA GLU A 206 -12.66 -3.27 -3.26
C GLU A 206 -13.32 -4.36 -2.43
N GLN A 207 -13.86 -5.40 -3.09
CA GLN A 207 -14.46 -6.54 -2.39
C GLN A 207 -13.44 -7.22 -1.48
N TYR A 208 -12.21 -7.42 -1.97
CA TYR A 208 -11.12 -8.01 -1.19
C TYR A 208 -10.72 -7.16 0.03
N PHE A 209 -10.54 -5.84 -0.15
CA PHE A 209 -10.20 -4.93 0.96
C PHE A 209 -11.38 -4.73 1.93
N SER A 210 -12.63 -4.89 1.48
CA SER A 210 -13.79 -4.89 2.39
C SER A 210 -13.74 -6.02 3.41
N LYS A 211 -13.16 -7.19 3.05
CA LYS A 211 -12.93 -8.30 4.01
C LYS A 211 -11.98 -7.91 5.13
N MET A 212 -11.08 -6.95 4.90
CA MET A 212 -10.20 -6.33 5.89
C MET A 212 -10.92 -5.30 6.77
N GLY A 213 -12.20 -4.99 6.50
CA GLY A 213 -12.97 -3.96 7.20
C GLY A 213 -12.68 -2.55 6.69
N LEU A 214 -12.14 -2.42 5.48
CA LEU A 214 -11.80 -1.15 4.86
C LEU A 214 -12.88 -0.72 3.88
N GLN A 215 -13.22 0.57 3.90
CA GLN A 215 -14.00 1.25 2.87
C GLN A 215 -13.05 2.04 1.95
N VAL A 216 -13.53 2.44 0.78
CA VAL A 216 -12.74 3.18 -0.21
C VAL A 216 -13.38 4.51 -0.56
N ARG A 217 -12.55 5.54 -0.79
CA ARG A 217 -12.95 6.78 -1.48
C ARG A 217 -11.88 7.19 -2.48
N TYR A 218 -12.29 7.87 -3.54
CA TYR A 218 -11.38 8.23 -4.64
C TYR A 218 -11.25 9.74 -4.72
N PHE A 219 -10.03 10.23 -4.62
CA PHE A 219 -9.77 11.66 -4.68
C PHE A 219 -8.61 11.95 -5.61
N MET A 220 -8.74 13.03 -6.37
CA MET A 220 -7.67 13.58 -7.18
C MET A 220 -7.13 14.84 -6.51
N PRO A 221 -5.96 14.77 -5.86
CA PRO A 221 -5.34 15.91 -5.20
C PRO A 221 -5.07 17.06 -6.18
N GLN A 222 -4.95 18.27 -5.64
CA GLN A 222 -4.66 19.44 -6.46
C GLN A 222 -3.34 19.24 -7.22
N ASN A 223 -3.34 19.57 -8.51
CA ASN A 223 -2.20 19.40 -9.42
C ASN A 223 -1.74 17.94 -9.65
N SER A 224 -2.57 16.96 -9.29
CA SER A 224 -2.45 15.59 -9.81
C SER A 224 -3.20 15.44 -11.13
N VAL A 225 -2.87 14.40 -11.88
CA VAL A 225 -3.48 14.11 -13.19
C VAL A 225 -4.51 12.98 -13.16
N ALA A 226 -4.56 12.20 -12.08
CA ALA A 226 -5.50 11.09 -11.90
C ALA A 226 -5.91 10.91 -10.42
N PRO A 227 -7.10 10.38 -10.14
CA PRO A 227 -7.53 10.06 -8.78
C PRO A 227 -6.72 8.90 -8.17
N LEU A 228 -6.57 8.93 -6.84
CA LEU A 228 -6.03 7.86 -6.00
C LEU A 228 -7.16 7.22 -5.21
N ALA A 229 -7.06 5.91 -4.98
CA ALA A 229 -8.00 5.15 -4.15
C ALA A 229 -7.49 5.09 -2.70
N PHE A 230 -8.24 5.64 -1.76
CA PHE A 230 -7.91 5.64 -0.33
C PHE A 230 -8.77 4.61 0.39
N TYR A 231 -8.15 3.53 0.86
CA TYR A 231 -8.76 2.50 1.69
C TYR A 231 -8.49 2.79 3.16
N PHE A 232 -9.54 2.83 3.97
CA PHE A 232 -9.47 3.24 5.38
C PHE A 232 -10.57 2.59 6.22
N SER A 233 -10.40 2.64 7.53
CA SER A 233 -11.47 2.41 8.52
C SER A 233 -11.78 3.73 9.24
N GLY A 234 -13.00 3.90 9.75
CA GLY A 234 -13.40 5.15 10.42
C GLY A 234 -13.76 6.27 9.44
N ASP A 235 -13.36 7.50 9.71
CA ASP A 235 -13.66 8.68 8.89
C ASP A 235 -12.38 9.35 8.35
N LEU A 236 -12.04 9.06 7.08
CA LEU A 236 -10.86 9.60 6.40
C LEU A 236 -10.76 11.15 6.48
N LEU A 237 -11.90 11.84 6.49
CA LEU A 237 -11.93 13.31 6.42
C LEU A 237 -11.74 13.98 7.79
N ARG A 238 -11.96 13.24 8.88
CA ARG A 238 -11.97 13.79 10.24
C ARG A 238 -10.86 13.22 11.11
N ASP A 239 -10.49 11.96 10.91
CA ASP A 239 -9.57 11.25 11.81
C ASP A 239 -8.09 11.61 11.57
N TYR A 240 -7.80 12.28 10.44
CA TYR A 240 -6.45 12.63 9.99
C TYR A 240 -6.31 14.12 9.71
N THR A 241 -5.18 14.68 10.11
CA THR A 241 -4.80 16.07 9.87
C THR A 241 -4.40 16.30 8.42
N SER A 242 -4.37 17.57 8.02
CA SER A 242 -3.93 17.97 6.68
C SER A 242 -2.51 17.48 6.35
N LEU A 243 -1.55 17.62 7.27
CA LEU A 243 -0.16 17.18 7.04
C LEU A 243 -0.03 15.65 6.94
N GLU A 244 -0.81 14.92 7.74
CA GLU A 244 -0.91 13.45 7.65
C GLU A 244 -1.41 13.02 6.27
N LEU A 245 -2.52 13.58 5.79
CA LEU A 245 -3.07 13.27 4.47
C LEU A 245 -2.11 13.68 3.33
N ILE A 246 -1.48 14.85 3.43
CA ILE A 246 -0.47 15.30 2.45
C ILE A 246 0.70 14.33 2.41
N SER A 247 1.19 13.83 3.56
CA SER A 247 2.29 12.87 3.59
C SER A 247 1.96 11.59 2.82
N THR A 248 0.75 11.04 2.99
CA THR A 248 0.26 9.88 2.23
C THR A 248 0.15 10.20 0.75
N ILE A 249 -0.44 11.34 0.37
CA ILE A 249 -0.56 11.75 -1.03
C ILE A 249 0.83 11.89 -1.67
N SER A 250 1.74 12.64 -1.05
CA SER A 250 3.06 12.90 -1.60
C SER A 250 3.86 11.61 -1.78
N THR A 251 3.77 10.69 -0.83
CA THR A 251 4.45 9.41 -0.91
C THR A 251 3.84 8.52 -2.00
N MET A 252 2.52 8.32 -1.96
CA MET A 252 1.88 7.37 -2.86
C MET A 252 1.77 7.87 -4.29
N GLU A 253 1.53 9.16 -4.51
CA GLU A 253 1.54 9.73 -5.86
C GLU A 253 2.93 9.61 -6.51
N THR A 254 4.01 9.85 -5.75
CA THR A 254 5.38 9.63 -6.28
C THR A 254 5.60 8.18 -6.66
N PHE A 255 5.22 7.22 -5.81
CA PHE A 255 5.31 5.81 -6.17
C PHE A 255 4.45 5.47 -7.40
N GLN A 256 3.23 6.00 -7.50
CA GLN A 256 2.39 5.75 -8.66
C GLN A 256 2.94 6.38 -9.96
N LYS A 257 3.61 7.54 -9.89
CA LYS A 257 4.33 8.11 -11.04
C LYS A 257 5.46 7.22 -11.54
N ILE A 258 6.07 6.43 -10.66
CA ILE A 258 7.12 5.47 -11.01
C ILE A 258 6.50 4.17 -11.52
N TYR A 259 5.46 3.66 -10.85
CA TYR A 259 4.88 2.34 -11.14
C TYR A 259 3.93 2.35 -12.33
N ARG A 260 3.19 3.44 -12.51
CA ARG A 260 2.10 3.63 -13.49
C ARG A 260 2.12 5.07 -14.07
N PRO A 261 3.25 5.55 -14.65
CA PRO A 261 3.33 6.84 -15.32
C PRO A 261 2.24 7.06 -16.39
N GLU A 262 1.74 6.01 -17.02
CA GLU A 262 0.65 6.08 -18.02
C GLU A 262 -0.63 6.67 -17.43
N ILE A 263 -0.83 6.52 -16.11
CA ILE A 263 -1.97 7.05 -15.36
C ILE A 263 -1.57 8.31 -14.60
N TYR A 264 -0.49 8.25 -13.82
CA TYR A 264 -0.15 9.27 -12.81
C TYR A 264 0.90 10.30 -13.26
N ASN A 265 1.55 10.05 -14.39
CA ASN A 265 2.46 10.99 -15.04
C ASN A 265 2.05 11.25 -16.50
N ALA A 266 0.76 11.06 -16.81
CA ALA A 266 0.15 11.41 -18.07
C ALA A 266 0.18 12.94 -18.27
N ASN A 267 0.31 13.38 -19.52
CA ASN A 267 0.30 14.80 -19.85
C ASN A 267 -1.13 15.37 -19.94
N ALA A 268 -2.14 14.50 -19.93
CA ALA A 268 -3.55 14.85 -19.84
C ALA A 268 -4.10 14.64 -18.41
N VAL A 269 -4.90 15.60 -17.95
CA VAL A 269 -5.58 15.54 -16.64
C VAL A 269 -6.91 14.80 -16.77
N ALA A 270 -7.24 13.94 -15.80
CA ALA A 270 -8.51 13.24 -15.70
C ALA A 270 -9.70 14.22 -15.79
N GLY A 271 -10.63 13.95 -16.71
CA GLY A 271 -11.82 14.79 -16.96
C GLY A 271 -12.96 14.56 -15.97
N HIS A 272 -14.18 14.97 -16.35
CA HIS A 272 -15.40 14.70 -15.57
C HIS A 272 -15.74 13.21 -15.47
N PHE A 273 -15.49 12.49 -16.57
CA PHE A 273 -15.45 11.05 -16.64
C PHE A 273 -14.02 10.65 -16.97
N TYR A 274 -13.48 9.72 -16.20
CA TYR A 274 -12.10 9.27 -16.36
C TYR A 274 -12.05 7.76 -16.33
N GLN A 275 -11.45 7.17 -17.35
CA GLN A 275 -11.06 5.77 -17.38
C GLN A 275 -9.53 5.72 -17.50
N PRO A 276 -8.82 5.16 -16.52
CA PRO A 276 -7.37 5.01 -16.62
C PRO A 276 -6.99 4.07 -17.77
N ASP A 277 -5.90 4.36 -18.48
CA ASP A 277 -5.39 3.52 -19.55
C ASP A 277 -3.90 3.21 -19.33
N LEU A 278 -3.59 1.93 -19.18
CA LEU A 278 -2.21 1.44 -18.98
C LEU A 278 -1.38 1.43 -20.26
N ASN A 279 -1.99 1.69 -21.42
CA ASN A 279 -1.31 1.79 -22.71
C ASN A 279 -1.21 3.24 -23.21
N HIS A 280 -1.60 4.22 -22.39
CA HIS A 280 -1.61 5.63 -22.76
C HIS A 280 -0.19 6.11 -23.09
N GLN A 281 0.05 6.50 -24.34
CA GLN A 281 1.40 6.85 -24.82
C GLN A 281 1.82 8.28 -24.45
N ASP A 282 0.87 9.18 -24.20
CA ASP A 282 1.15 10.59 -23.88
C ASP A 282 1.41 10.77 -22.37
N HIS A 283 2.57 10.27 -21.93
CA HIS A 283 3.03 10.38 -20.56
C HIS A 283 4.53 10.67 -20.49
N SER A 284 4.97 11.16 -19.34
CA SER A 284 6.38 11.38 -19.04
C SER A 284 6.95 10.26 -18.19
N LEU A 285 8.23 9.93 -18.35
CA LEU A 285 8.95 9.01 -17.46
C LEU A 285 9.78 9.78 -16.45
N THR A 286 9.89 9.23 -15.24
CA THR A 286 10.84 9.73 -14.24
C THR A 286 12.26 9.26 -14.57
N LYS A 287 13.28 9.88 -13.96
CA LYS A 287 14.66 9.38 -14.03
C LYS A 287 14.93 8.17 -13.13
N ILE A 288 13.90 7.66 -12.44
CA ILE A 288 14.01 6.53 -11.53
C ILE A 288 13.75 5.25 -12.32
N VAL A 289 14.72 4.35 -12.32
CA VAL A 289 14.60 3.05 -13.01
C VAL A 289 13.79 2.10 -12.13
N TYR A 290 12.75 1.50 -12.69
CA TYR A 290 11.87 0.54 -12.00
C TYR A 290 11.54 -0.62 -12.93
N ASP A 291 11.88 -1.84 -12.52
CA ASP A 291 11.66 -3.04 -13.31
C ASP A 291 10.31 -3.68 -12.97
N ARG A 292 9.34 -3.51 -13.87
CA ARG A 292 7.98 -4.05 -13.70
C ARG A 292 7.92 -5.56 -13.95
N GLU A 293 8.78 -6.10 -14.81
CA GLU A 293 8.83 -7.53 -15.11
C GLU A 293 9.39 -8.28 -13.90
N GLU A 294 10.52 -7.80 -13.38
CA GLU A 294 11.11 -8.31 -12.15
C GLU A 294 10.10 -8.22 -10.99
N ARG A 295 9.40 -7.08 -10.84
CA ARG A 295 8.38 -6.98 -9.79
C ARG A 295 7.27 -8.02 -9.93
N SER A 296 6.81 -8.28 -11.14
CA SER A 296 5.75 -9.25 -11.42
C SER A 296 6.22 -10.68 -11.10
N GLN A 297 7.47 -11.01 -11.44
CA GLN A 297 8.08 -12.28 -11.07
C GLN A 297 8.19 -12.43 -9.54
N LEU A 298 8.65 -11.40 -8.84
CA LEU A 298 8.77 -11.41 -7.37
C LEU A 298 7.42 -11.60 -6.67
N ALA A 299 6.32 -11.07 -7.23
CA ALA A 299 4.98 -11.29 -6.68
C ALA A 299 4.59 -12.78 -6.73
N ILE A 300 4.89 -13.45 -7.85
CA ILE A 300 4.62 -14.89 -8.03
C ILE A 300 5.50 -15.72 -7.09
N GLU A 301 6.79 -15.39 -6.98
CA GLU A 301 7.72 -16.06 -6.07
C GLU A 301 7.29 -15.90 -4.60
N GLN A 302 6.85 -14.70 -4.21
CA GLN A 302 6.30 -14.43 -2.89
C GLN A 302 5.02 -15.24 -2.63
N GLY A 303 4.12 -15.30 -3.62
CA GLY A 303 2.90 -16.10 -3.53
C GLY A 303 3.19 -17.59 -3.34
N LYS A 304 4.13 -18.14 -4.12
CA LYS A 304 4.57 -19.55 -3.98
C LYS A 304 5.26 -19.81 -2.64
N PHE A 305 6.13 -18.91 -2.20
CA PHE A 305 6.75 -18.99 -0.87
C PHE A 305 5.70 -19.04 0.24
N THR A 306 4.70 -18.17 0.15
CA THR A 306 3.58 -18.14 1.10
C THR A 306 2.79 -19.45 1.05
N GLU A 307 2.55 -19.99 -0.14
CA GLU A 307 1.89 -21.28 -0.29
C GLU A 307 2.67 -22.40 0.42
N GLU A 308 3.97 -22.50 0.16
CA GLU A 308 4.83 -23.59 0.63
C GLU A 308 5.17 -23.52 2.11
N HIS A 309 5.36 -22.31 2.65
CA HIS A 309 5.86 -22.12 4.02
C HIS A 309 4.80 -21.67 5.02
N PHE A 310 3.63 -21.25 4.55
CA PHE A 310 2.56 -20.76 5.42
C PHE A 310 1.22 -21.46 5.16
N ILE A 311 0.70 -21.40 3.93
CA ILE A 311 -0.64 -21.94 3.64
C ILE A 311 -0.68 -23.46 3.77
N LYS A 312 0.20 -24.20 3.08
CA LYS A 312 0.21 -25.67 3.10
C LYS A 312 0.57 -26.24 4.48
N PRO A 313 1.64 -25.81 5.17
CA PRO A 313 2.05 -26.42 6.44
C PRO A 313 1.05 -26.16 7.57
N TYR A 314 0.42 -24.98 7.58
CA TYR A 314 -0.48 -24.56 8.65
C TYR A 314 -1.96 -24.62 8.26
N LYS A 315 -2.32 -25.24 7.14
CA LYS A 315 -3.68 -25.27 6.59
C LYS A 315 -4.75 -25.51 7.66
N ASN A 316 -4.64 -26.63 8.39
CA ASN A 316 -5.62 -27.00 9.41
C ASN A 316 -5.70 -25.97 10.56
N ILE A 317 -4.55 -25.39 10.95
CA ILE A 317 -4.47 -24.38 12.01
C ILE A 317 -5.11 -23.08 11.52
N LEU A 318 -4.82 -22.65 10.29
CA LEU A 318 -5.39 -21.45 9.68
C LEU A 318 -6.89 -21.57 9.48
N GLU A 319 -7.38 -22.72 9.02
CA GLU A 319 -8.81 -23.01 8.87
C GLU A 319 -9.53 -23.00 10.22
N GLN A 320 -8.98 -23.69 11.22
CA GLN A 320 -9.55 -23.71 12.57
C GLN A 320 -9.55 -22.32 13.21
N TRP A 321 -8.45 -21.57 13.08
CA TRP A 321 -8.35 -20.21 13.59
C TRP A 321 -9.36 -19.29 12.88
N SER A 322 -9.41 -19.34 11.55
CA SER A 322 -10.33 -18.56 10.72
C SER A 322 -11.80 -18.84 11.06
N ALA A 323 -12.18 -20.10 11.28
CA ALA A 323 -13.54 -20.49 11.63
C ALA A 323 -13.97 -19.99 13.01
N ASN A 324 -13.04 -19.87 13.96
CA ASN A 324 -13.30 -19.42 15.33
C ASN A 324 -13.03 -17.93 15.56
N TYR A 325 -12.56 -17.21 14.54
CA TYR A 325 -12.25 -15.79 14.66
C TYR A 325 -13.54 -14.96 14.74
N ALA A 326 -13.87 -14.54 15.95
CA ALA A 326 -14.87 -13.50 16.21
C ALA A 326 -14.13 -12.20 16.56
N LEU A 327 -14.59 -11.10 15.97
CA LEU A 327 -14.04 -9.75 16.18
C LEU A 327 -14.43 -9.17 17.54
#